data_AF-A0A2D6ZFB1-F1
#
_entry.id   AF-A0A2D6ZFB1-F1
#
_cell.length_a   1.000
_cell.length_b   1.000
_cell.length_c   1.000
_cell.angle_alpha   90.00
_cell.angle_beta   90.00
_cell.angle_gamma   90.00
#
_symmetry.space_group_name_H-M   'P 1'
#
loop_
_entity.id
_entity.type
_entity.pdbx_description
1 polymer ?
#
loop_
_entity_poly.entity_id
_entity_poly.type
_entity_poly.pdbx_seq_one_letter_code
_entity_poly.pdbx_strand_id
1 'polypeptide(L)'
;MREQMTQINSIFSTLKSALKAHGITYADLAKRMNLSEATIKRIFAEENLSICRLEQISQIMNMEISDIISLMNERQFRLKQLTEEQELEIARDPTLILVGVCALNRWKLEDITSRYNISEHQCIQKLAQLDRLRIIELLPNNRIKLLVSPNFQWRKNGPMQNVFRETIGREFFKNSFSKENEMLVVLNGTFSRNSSLEFHKKINKLAQEFENINVDDTGVPMKQKSGVTAVLAIRNWQFGAFESLQK
;
A
#
# COMPACT_ATOMS: atom_id res chain seq x y z
N MET A 1 -11.84 9.86 -28.51
CA MET A 1 -12.13 10.43 -27.17
C MET A 1 -12.30 9.28 -26.20
N ARG A 2 -11.40 9.10 -25.24
CA ARG A 2 -11.65 8.19 -24.11
C ARG A 2 -12.61 8.91 -23.17
N GLU A 3 -13.81 8.40 -22.97
CA GLU A 3 -14.70 8.88 -21.92
C GLU A 3 -13.92 8.92 -20.60
N GLN A 4 -13.86 10.10 -19.97
CA GLN A 4 -13.31 10.23 -18.64
C GLN A 4 -14.15 9.38 -17.69
N MET A 5 -13.59 8.27 -17.22
CA MET A 5 -14.21 7.43 -16.21
C MET A 5 -14.31 8.23 -14.91
N THR A 6 -15.51 8.67 -14.56
CA THR A 6 -15.81 9.39 -13.32
C THR A 6 -15.63 8.46 -12.11
N GLN A 7 -15.22 9.01 -10.96
CA GLN A 7 -15.07 8.22 -9.72
C GLN A 7 -16.35 7.45 -9.36
N ILE A 8 -17.51 8.00 -9.69
CA ILE A 8 -18.82 7.35 -9.54
C ILE A 8 -18.86 6.00 -10.28
N ASN A 9 -18.46 5.95 -11.55
CA ASN A 9 -18.47 4.73 -12.36
C ASN A 9 -17.51 3.67 -11.79
N SER A 10 -16.37 4.11 -11.24
CA SER A 10 -15.42 3.23 -10.54
C SER A 10 -16.03 2.61 -9.26
N ILE A 11 -16.83 3.37 -8.52
CA ILE A 11 -17.58 2.84 -7.35
C ILE A 11 -18.59 1.80 -7.83
N PHE A 12 -19.39 2.09 -8.85
CA PHE A 12 -20.42 1.17 -9.35
C PHE A 12 -19.83 -0.13 -9.92
N SER A 13 -18.73 -0.05 -10.67
CA SER A 13 -18.04 -1.25 -11.16
C SER A 13 -17.41 -2.09 -10.04
N THR A 14 -16.92 -1.45 -8.99
CA THR A 14 -16.39 -2.10 -7.79
C THR A 14 -17.51 -2.80 -7.02
N LEU A 15 -18.63 -2.12 -6.77
CA LEU A 15 -19.83 -2.70 -6.14
C LEU A 15 -20.35 -3.92 -6.90
N LYS A 16 -20.51 -3.82 -8.23
CA LYS A 16 -20.96 -4.95 -9.08
C LYS A 16 -20.09 -6.19 -8.87
N SER A 17 -18.78 -5.97 -8.73
CA SER A 17 -17.84 -7.06 -8.59
C SER A 17 -17.75 -7.61 -7.18
N ALA A 18 -17.86 -6.75 -6.16
CA ALA A 18 -17.97 -7.17 -4.77
C ALA A 18 -19.22 -8.03 -4.57
N LEU A 19 -20.38 -7.60 -5.09
CA LEU A 19 -21.62 -8.37 -5.06
C LEU A 19 -21.45 -9.76 -5.68
N LYS A 20 -20.80 -9.84 -6.84
CA LYS A 20 -20.49 -11.12 -7.50
C LYS A 20 -19.56 -12.00 -6.65
N ALA A 21 -18.54 -11.43 -6.02
CA ALA A 21 -17.61 -12.17 -5.15
C ALA A 21 -18.30 -12.73 -3.90
N HIS A 22 -19.27 -12.01 -3.36
CA HIS A 22 -20.10 -12.44 -2.23
C HIS A 22 -21.29 -13.33 -2.64
N GLY A 23 -21.45 -13.65 -3.93
CA GLY A 23 -22.54 -14.47 -4.44
C GLY A 23 -23.92 -13.81 -4.31
N ILE A 24 -23.99 -12.49 -4.18
CA ILE A 24 -25.24 -11.74 -3.98
C ILE A 24 -25.78 -11.29 -5.33
N THR A 25 -27.01 -11.71 -5.65
CA THR A 25 -27.70 -11.29 -6.86
C THR A 25 -28.48 -9.99 -6.64
N TYR A 26 -28.90 -9.32 -7.73
CA TYR A 26 -29.80 -8.17 -7.62
C TYR A 26 -31.17 -8.52 -7.01
N ALA A 27 -31.62 -9.76 -7.18
CA ALA A 27 -32.83 -10.25 -6.51
C ALA A 27 -32.63 -10.37 -4.99
N ASP A 28 -31.45 -10.81 -4.53
CA ASP A 28 -31.13 -10.86 -3.11
C ASP A 28 -31.00 -9.47 -2.50
N LEU A 29 -30.37 -8.54 -3.24
CA LEU A 29 -30.26 -7.14 -2.84
C LEU A 29 -31.64 -6.50 -2.70
N ALA A 30 -32.52 -6.72 -3.68
CA ALA A 30 -33.89 -6.24 -3.68
C ALA A 30 -34.66 -6.72 -2.44
N LYS A 31 -34.57 -8.02 -2.13
CA LYS A 31 -35.19 -8.60 -0.93
C LYS A 31 -34.65 -7.99 0.37
N ARG A 32 -33.33 -7.90 0.51
CA ARG A 32 -32.69 -7.40 1.74
C ARG A 32 -32.89 -5.89 1.95
N MET A 33 -33.06 -5.13 0.88
CA MET A 33 -33.30 -3.68 0.93
C MET A 33 -34.79 -3.31 0.90
N ASN A 34 -35.70 -4.28 0.82
CA ASN A 34 -37.14 -4.06 0.64
C ASN A 34 -37.46 -3.18 -0.58
N LEU A 35 -36.81 -3.47 -1.71
CA LEU A 35 -36.98 -2.79 -2.99
C LEU A 35 -37.36 -3.79 -4.09
N SER A 36 -37.90 -3.30 -5.21
CA SER A 36 -38.10 -4.14 -6.40
C SER A 36 -36.77 -4.38 -7.12
N GLU A 37 -36.60 -5.55 -7.73
CA GLU A 37 -35.40 -5.85 -8.53
C GLU A 37 -35.22 -4.86 -9.69
N ALA A 38 -36.32 -4.37 -10.27
CA ALA A 38 -36.31 -3.31 -11.27
C ALA A 38 -35.69 -2.00 -10.73
N THR A 39 -35.96 -1.65 -9.47
CA THR A 39 -35.36 -0.47 -8.83
C THR A 39 -33.85 -0.65 -8.63
N ILE A 40 -33.41 -1.84 -8.21
CA ILE A 40 -31.98 -2.15 -8.08
C ILE A 40 -31.29 -2.06 -9.44
N LYS A 41 -31.86 -2.69 -10.47
CA LYS A 41 -31.31 -2.62 -11.84
C LYS A 41 -31.22 -1.19 -12.34
N ARG A 42 -32.23 -0.36 -12.08
CA ARG A 42 -32.24 1.07 -12.44
C ARG A 42 -31.12 1.84 -11.74
N ILE A 43 -30.94 1.66 -10.43
CA ILE A 43 -29.85 2.27 -9.64
C ILE A 43 -28.47 1.95 -10.25
N PHE A 44 -28.22 0.68 -10.59
CA PHE A 44 -26.94 0.23 -11.15
C PHE A 44 -26.74 0.57 -12.64
N ALA A 45 -27.81 0.91 -13.36
CA ALA A 45 -27.77 1.35 -14.76
C ALA A 45 -27.60 2.87 -14.88
N GLU A 46 -28.27 3.63 -14.02
CA GLU A 46 -28.15 5.10 -13.94
C GLU A 46 -26.90 5.55 -13.18
N GLU A 47 -26.17 4.62 -12.54
CA GLU A 47 -25.00 4.88 -11.70
C GLU A 47 -25.26 5.99 -10.67
N ASN A 48 -26.45 5.96 -10.07
CA ASN A 48 -26.92 6.97 -9.14
C ASN A 48 -27.54 6.34 -7.89
N LEU A 49 -26.94 6.61 -6.73
CA LEU A 49 -27.45 6.24 -5.41
C LEU A 49 -27.04 7.28 -4.37
N SER A 50 -27.82 7.35 -3.28
CA SER A 50 -27.43 8.14 -2.11
C SER A 50 -26.37 7.42 -1.27
N ILE A 51 -25.59 8.17 -0.49
CA ILE A 51 -24.58 7.60 0.42
C ILE A 51 -25.22 6.59 1.40
N CYS A 52 -26.42 6.85 1.92
CA CYS A 52 -27.13 5.89 2.79
C CYS A 52 -27.41 4.55 2.08
N ARG A 53 -27.70 4.57 0.78
CA ARG A 53 -27.86 3.33 0.00
C ARG A 53 -26.53 2.62 -0.23
N LEU A 54 -25.45 3.37 -0.43
CA LEU A 54 -24.10 2.80 -0.53
C LEU A 54 -23.75 2.04 0.74
N GLU A 55 -24.04 2.64 1.90
CA GLU A 55 -23.84 2.04 3.22
C GLU A 55 -24.63 0.75 3.36
N GLN A 56 -25.94 0.77 3.08
CA GLN A 56 -26.81 -0.41 3.16
C GLN A 56 -26.32 -1.56 2.27
N ILE A 57 -25.93 -1.27 1.03
CA ILE A 57 -25.42 -2.28 0.10
C ILE A 57 -24.10 -2.86 0.62
N SER A 58 -23.21 -2.03 1.16
CA SER A 58 -21.94 -2.47 1.76
C SER A 58 -22.18 -3.39 2.95
N GLN A 59 -23.09 -3.00 3.86
CA GLN A 59 -23.48 -3.79 5.03
C GLN A 59 -24.09 -5.16 4.66
N ILE A 60 -24.86 -5.23 3.57
CA ILE A 60 -25.41 -6.50 3.05
C ILE A 60 -24.30 -7.49 2.65
N MET A 61 -23.15 -6.98 2.20
CA MET A 61 -21.93 -7.76 1.91
C MET A 61 -21.04 -7.97 3.15
N ASN A 62 -21.45 -7.46 4.31
CA ASN A 62 -20.64 -7.41 5.54
C ASN A 62 -19.34 -6.61 5.34
N MET A 63 -19.46 -5.46 4.68
CA MET A 63 -18.38 -4.52 4.35
C MET A 63 -18.75 -3.11 4.78
N GLU A 64 -17.75 -2.27 4.99
CA GLU A 64 -17.90 -0.82 5.16
C GLU A 64 -17.72 -0.07 3.82
N ILE A 65 -18.14 1.20 3.76
CA ILE A 65 -17.89 2.04 2.57
C ILE A 65 -16.37 2.20 2.33
N SER A 66 -15.59 2.29 3.41
CA SER A 66 -14.11 2.33 3.38
C SER A 66 -13.51 1.13 2.64
N ASP A 67 -14.08 -0.06 2.80
CA ASP A 67 -13.66 -1.27 2.07
C ASP A 67 -13.97 -1.16 0.57
N ILE A 68 -15.13 -0.62 0.19
CA ILE A 68 -15.49 -0.39 -1.22
C ILE A 68 -14.54 0.61 -1.87
N ILE A 69 -14.21 1.70 -1.18
CA ILE A 69 -13.23 2.68 -1.68
C ILE A 69 -11.84 2.04 -1.79
N SER A 70 -11.44 1.20 -0.82
CA SER A 70 -10.17 0.48 -0.87
C SER A 70 -10.10 -0.48 -2.06
N LEU A 71 -11.16 -1.26 -2.30
CA LEU A 71 -11.27 -2.15 -3.46
C LEU A 71 -11.28 -1.38 -4.80
N MET A 72 -11.89 -0.20 -4.82
CA MET A 72 -11.90 0.67 -6.00
C MET A 72 -10.47 1.15 -6.30
N ASN A 73 -9.76 1.64 -5.29
CA ASN A 73 -8.37 2.04 -5.41
C ASN A 73 -7.51 0.86 -5.87
N GLU A 74 -7.69 -0.33 -5.27
CA GLU A 74 -6.99 -1.55 -5.66
C GLU A 74 -7.15 -1.93 -7.14
N ARG A 75 -8.28 -1.58 -7.77
CA ARG A 75 -8.55 -1.83 -9.19
C ARG A 75 -8.02 -0.72 -10.10
N GLN A 76 -7.95 0.50 -9.58
CA GLN A 76 -7.50 1.67 -10.32
C GLN A 76 -5.97 1.69 -10.46
N PHE A 77 -5.23 1.15 -9.48
CA PHE A 77 -3.78 1.05 -9.54
C PHE A 77 -3.33 -0.19 -10.32
N ARG A 78 -2.54 0.03 -11.38
CA ARG A 78 -2.10 -1.02 -12.32
C ARG A 78 -1.04 -1.97 -11.76
N LEU A 79 -0.35 -1.60 -10.67
CA LEU A 79 0.71 -2.40 -10.06
C LEU A 79 0.55 -2.46 -8.54
N LYS A 80 0.15 -3.64 -8.03
CA LYS A 80 0.17 -3.96 -6.59
C LYS A 80 1.53 -4.49 -6.14
N GLN A 81 2.26 -5.13 -7.06
CA GLN A 81 3.61 -5.67 -6.88
C GLN A 81 4.37 -5.50 -8.19
N LEU A 82 5.69 -5.37 -8.10
CA LEU A 82 6.56 -5.40 -9.28
C LEU A 82 6.76 -6.84 -9.77
N THR A 83 7.21 -6.99 -11.01
CA THR A 83 7.77 -8.26 -11.49
C THR A 83 9.13 -8.51 -10.84
N GLU A 84 9.59 -9.76 -10.89
CA GLU A 84 10.90 -10.10 -10.35
C GLU A 84 12.03 -9.39 -11.11
N GLU A 85 11.93 -9.24 -12.43
CA GLU A 85 12.94 -8.51 -13.20
C GLU A 85 12.99 -7.03 -12.81
N GLN A 86 11.82 -6.41 -12.59
CA GLN A 86 11.73 -5.02 -12.13
C GLN A 86 12.38 -4.85 -10.74
N GLU A 87 12.07 -5.75 -9.79
CA GLU A 87 12.72 -5.70 -8.47
C GLU A 87 14.22 -5.93 -8.55
N LEU A 88 14.67 -6.84 -9.42
CA LEU A 88 16.09 -7.14 -9.60
C LEU A 88 16.85 -5.95 -10.18
N GLU A 89 16.25 -5.24 -11.14
CA GLU A 89 16.85 -4.02 -11.71
C GLU A 89 17.01 -2.93 -10.65
N ILE A 90 15.99 -2.74 -9.80
CA ILE A 90 16.07 -1.79 -8.68
C ILE A 90 17.09 -2.25 -7.65
N ALA A 91 17.05 -3.52 -7.24
CA ALA A 91 17.90 -4.09 -6.19
C ALA A 91 19.41 -4.01 -6.51
N ARG A 92 19.79 -3.90 -7.78
CA ARG A 92 21.18 -3.83 -8.22
C ARG A 92 21.80 -2.43 -8.11
N ASP A 93 21.00 -1.40 -7.90
CA ASP A 93 21.45 -0.02 -7.91
C ASP A 93 20.96 0.73 -6.65
N PRO A 94 21.86 0.95 -5.66
CA PRO A 94 21.51 1.65 -4.43
C PRO A 94 20.92 3.06 -4.65
N THR A 95 21.37 3.78 -5.68
CA THR A 95 20.84 5.11 -6.01
C THR A 95 19.43 4.99 -6.58
N LEU A 96 19.14 3.98 -7.39
CA LEU A 96 17.80 3.70 -7.90
C LEU A 96 16.84 3.29 -6.78
N ILE A 97 17.29 2.49 -5.81
CA ILE A 97 16.52 2.16 -4.60
C ILE A 97 16.13 3.45 -3.87
N LEU A 98 17.11 4.31 -3.58
CA LEU A 98 16.88 5.55 -2.85
C LEU A 98 15.89 6.45 -3.57
N VAL A 99 16.11 6.73 -4.86
CA VAL A 99 15.21 7.58 -5.65
C VAL A 99 13.82 6.95 -5.75
N GLY A 100 13.73 5.62 -5.86
CA GLY A 100 12.47 4.88 -5.82
C GLY A 100 11.71 5.09 -4.51
N VAL A 101 12.37 4.91 -3.37
CA VAL A 101 11.77 5.13 -2.04
C VAL A 101 11.33 6.59 -1.87
N CYS A 102 12.14 7.56 -2.30
CA CYS A 102 11.75 8.98 -2.26
C CYS A 102 10.52 9.25 -3.13
N ALA A 103 10.48 8.71 -4.35
CA ALA A 103 9.36 8.87 -5.26
C ALA A 103 8.06 8.27 -4.67
N LEU A 104 8.14 7.07 -4.08
CA LEU A 104 7.01 6.43 -3.38
C LEU A 104 6.48 7.28 -2.23
N ASN A 105 7.36 7.97 -1.51
CA ASN A 105 7.02 8.93 -0.47
C ASN A 105 6.65 10.32 -1.00
N ARG A 106 6.43 10.45 -2.32
CA ARG A 106 5.98 11.69 -3.00
C ARG A 106 6.95 12.86 -2.90
N TRP A 107 8.24 12.59 -2.74
CA TRP A 107 9.26 13.63 -2.76
C TRP A 107 9.38 14.21 -4.17
N LYS A 108 9.66 15.52 -4.26
CA LYS A 108 10.02 16.14 -5.53
C LYS A 108 11.50 15.91 -5.82
N LEU A 109 11.88 16.05 -7.09
CA LEU A 109 13.29 16.00 -7.50
C LEU A 109 14.16 16.93 -6.64
N GLU A 110 13.70 18.16 -6.41
CA GLU A 110 14.40 19.18 -5.63
C GLU A 110 14.65 18.75 -4.17
N ASP A 111 13.69 18.03 -3.58
CA ASP A 111 13.81 17.49 -2.23
C ASP A 111 14.87 16.38 -2.17
N ILE A 112 14.94 15.54 -3.21
CA ILE A 112 15.92 14.47 -3.31
C ILE A 112 17.34 15.04 -3.44
N THR A 113 17.54 15.98 -4.37
CA THR A 113 18.86 16.57 -4.66
C THR A 113 19.36 17.48 -3.54
N SER A 114 18.45 18.07 -2.75
CA SER A 114 18.83 18.88 -1.59
C SER A 114 19.17 18.03 -0.36
N ARG A 115 18.56 16.84 -0.22
CA ARG A 115 18.78 15.94 0.91
C ARG A 115 19.97 15.00 0.75
N TYR A 116 20.23 14.58 -0.49
CA TYR A 116 21.24 13.58 -0.82
C TYR A 116 22.27 14.13 -1.80
N ASN A 117 23.50 13.59 -1.73
CA ASN A 117 24.57 13.96 -2.66
C ASN A 117 24.39 13.28 -4.02
N ILE A 118 23.32 13.67 -4.73
CA ILE A 118 22.96 13.19 -6.06
C ILE A 118 22.74 14.41 -6.93
N SER A 119 23.40 14.46 -8.10
CA SER A 119 23.20 15.56 -9.02
C SER A 119 21.81 15.52 -9.64
N GLU A 120 21.28 16.67 -10.04
CA GLU A 120 20.00 16.76 -10.75
C GLU A 120 19.97 15.84 -11.97
N HIS A 121 21.04 15.82 -12.76
CA HIS A 121 21.15 14.94 -13.93
C HIS A 121 21.02 13.46 -13.55
N GLN A 122 21.73 13.02 -12.51
CA GLN A 122 21.64 11.63 -12.02
C GLN A 122 20.23 11.32 -11.51
N CYS A 123 19.61 12.24 -10.77
CA CYS A 123 18.25 12.05 -10.27
C CYS A 123 17.24 11.89 -11.41
N ILE A 124 17.30 12.75 -12.43
CA ILE A 124 16.44 12.66 -13.63
C ILE A 124 16.65 11.31 -14.35
N GLN A 125 17.90 10.86 -14.50
CA GLN A 125 18.17 9.56 -15.11
C GLN A 125 17.51 8.41 -14.34
N LYS A 126 17.56 8.42 -13.00
CA LYS A 126 16.88 7.41 -12.17
C LYS A 126 15.37 7.51 -12.24
N LEU A 127 14.81 8.72 -12.25
CA LEU A 127 13.37 8.91 -12.44
C LEU A 127 12.91 8.41 -13.82
N ALA A 128 13.68 8.67 -14.88
CA ALA A 128 13.41 8.14 -16.21
C ALA A 128 13.53 6.60 -16.27
N GLN A 129 14.43 6.02 -15.47
CA GLN A 129 14.52 4.56 -15.33
C GLN A 129 13.28 3.99 -14.62
N LEU A 130 12.82 4.61 -13.53
CA LEU A 130 11.58 4.24 -12.83
C LEU A 130 10.33 4.40 -13.72
N ASP A 131 10.32 5.42 -14.59
CA ASP A 131 9.27 5.65 -15.59
C ASP A 131 9.23 4.52 -16.63
N ARG A 132 10.39 4.09 -17.14
CA ARG A 132 10.52 2.93 -18.03
C ARG A 132 10.03 1.64 -17.37
N LEU A 133 10.29 1.48 -16.07
CA LEU A 133 9.78 0.36 -15.26
C LEU A 133 8.28 0.48 -14.97
N ARG A 134 7.61 1.57 -15.38
CA ARG A 134 6.20 1.88 -15.13
C ARG A 134 5.83 1.94 -13.64
N ILE A 135 6.80 2.27 -12.80
CA ILE A 135 6.59 2.49 -11.36
C ILE A 135 6.03 3.89 -11.13
N ILE A 136 6.54 4.83 -11.93
CA ILE A 136 6.09 6.21 -11.99
C ILE A 136 5.76 6.57 -13.44
N GLU A 137 5.07 7.69 -13.61
CA GLU A 137 4.93 8.44 -14.85
C GLU A 137 5.65 9.78 -14.64
N LEU A 138 6.71 10.03 -15.40
CA LEU A 138 7.47 11.27 -15.33
C LEU A 138 6.83 12.33 -16.22
N LEU A 139 6.20 13.32 -15.60
CA LEU A 139 5.47 14.40 -16.26
C LEU A 139 6.37 15.62 -16.52
N PRO A 140 5.95 16.56 -17.39
CA PRO A 140 6.66 17.82 -17.61
C PRO A 140 6.95 18.56 -16.31
N ASN A 141 8.11 19.23 -16.27
CA ASN A 141 8.73 19.85 -15.09
C ASN A 141 9.13 18.85 -14.00
N ASN A 142 9.57 17.65 -14.41
CA ASN A 142 10.03 16.58 -13.51
C ASN A 142 9.00 16.19 -12.42
N ARG A 143 7.71 16.36 -12.75
CA ARG A 143 6.64 16.01 -11.81
C ARG A 143 6.44 14.50 -11.82
N ILE A 144 6.47 13.91 -10.63
CA ILE A 144 6.36 12.46 -10.46
C ILE A 144 4.89 12.12 -10.21
N LYS A 145 4.32 11.24 -11.04
CA LYS A 145 3.02 10.64 -10.80
C LYS A 145 3.20 9.15 -10.53
N LEU A 146 2.78 8.68 -9.37
CA LEU A 146 2.89 7.26 -9.00
C LEU A 146 1.93 6.41 -9.84
N LEU A 147 2.43 5.29 -10.38
CA LEU A 147 1.62 4.27 -11.07
C LEU A 147 1.37 3.03 -10.21
N VAL A 148 2.08 2.91 -9.10
CA VAL A 148 1.87 1.88 -8.08
C VAL A 148 0.76 2.25 -7.11
N SER A 149 0.15 1.24 -6.48
CA SER A 149 -0.89 1.48 -5.48
C SER A 149 -0.31 2.06 -4.18
N PRO A 150 -1.10 2.84 -3.40
CA PRO A 150 -0.73 3.24 -2.04
C PRO A 150 -0.37 2.07 -1.13
N ASN A 151 -0.98 0.89 -1.36
CA ASN A 151 -0.68 -0.36 -0.66
C ASN A 151 0.41 -1.19 -1.37
N PHE A 152 1.39 -0.52 -1.99
CA PHE A 152 2.48 -1.19 -2.70
C PHE A 152 3.23 -2.13 -1.76
N GLN A 153 3.45 -3.38 -2.19
CA GLN A 153 4.25 -4.34 -1.44
C GLN A 153 5.34 -4.90 -2.34
N TRP A 154 6.56 -4.96 -1.80
CA TRP A 154 7.62 -5.78 -2.39
C TRP A 154 7.19 -7.25 -2.40
N ARG A 155 7.62 -7.98 -3.42
CA ARG A 155 7.37 -9.41 -3.56
C ARG A 155 7.90 -10.16 -2.36
N LYS A 156 7.10 -11.10 -1.85
CA LYS A 156 7.55 -12.04 -0.81
C LYS A 156 8.71 -12.86 -1.36
N ASN A 157 9.82 -12.90 -0.62
CA ASN A 157 11.08 -13.53 -1.02
C ASN A 157 11.67 -12.97 -2.33
N GLY A 158 11.29 -11.76 -2.72
CA GLY A 158 11.81 -11.10 -3.92
C GLY A 158 13.19 -10.45 -3.72
N PRO A 159 13.85 -10.01 -4.81
CA PRO A 159 15.15 -9.35 -4.77
C PRO A 159 15.23 -8.20 -3.76
N MET A 160 14.18 -7.37 -3.65
CA MET A 160 14.15 -6.23 -2.73
C MET A 160 14.08 -6.65 -1.26
N GLN A 161 13.35 -7.74 -0.94
CA GLN A 161 13.37 -8.29 0.42
C GLN A 161 14.73 -8.89 0.79
N ASN A 162 15.45 -9.44 -0.19
CA ASN A 162 16.81 -9.95 0.04
C ASN A 162 17.78 -8.81 0.35
N VAL A 163 17.76 -7.72 -0.44
CA VAL A 163 18.56 -6.51 -0.15
C VAL A 163 18.22 -5.96 1.24
N PHE A 164 16.93 -5.91 1.59
CA PHE A 164 16.51 -5.47 2.91
C PHE A 164 17.05 -6.38 4.01
N ARG A 165 16.94 -7.70 3.87
CA ARG A 165 17.42 -8.67 4.88
C ARG A 165 18.95 -8.65 5.03
N GLU A 166 19.67 -8.59 3.92
CA GLU A 166 21.13 -8.75 3.91
C GLU A 166 21.87 -7.47 4.30
N THR A 167 21.36 -6.31 3.91
CA THR A 167 22.06 -5.04 4.10
C THR A 167 21.34 -4.17 5.12
N ILE A 168 20.07 -3.84 4.85
CA ILE A 168 19.33 -2.83 5.62
C ILE A 168 19.01 -3.34 7.03
N GLY A 169 18.60 -4.60 7.18
CA GLY A 169 18.26 -5.18 8.48
C GLY A 169 19.44 -5.17 9.45
N ARG A 170 20.65 -5.49 8.96
CA ARG A 170 21.86 -5.46 9.79
C ARG A 170 22.21 -4.04 10.24
N GLU A 171 22.10 -3.07 9.34
CA GLU A 171 22.38 -1.66 9.66
C GLU A 171 21.32 -1.06 10.60
N PHE A 172 20.04 -1.29 10.29
CA PHE A 172 18.89 -0.77 11.04
C PHE A 172 18.92 -1.23 12.51
N PHE A 173 19.16 -2.53 12.75
CA PHE A 173 19.22 -3.07 14.12
C PHE A 173 20.59 -2.89 14.81
N LYS A 174 21.59 -2.28 14.15
CA LYS A 174 22.87 -1.94 14.79
C LYS A 174 22.77 -0.68 15.66
N ASN A 175 21.80 0.20 15.38
CA ASN A 175 21.58 1.43 16.14
C ASN A 175 20.87 1.11 17.48
N SER A 176 21.07 1.96 18.50
CA SER A 176 20.54 1.75 19.85
C SER A 176 19.07 2.15 20.03
N PHE A 177 18.42 2.69 18.99
CA PHE A 177 17.05 3.21 19.02
C PHE A 177 16.81 4.21 20.17
N SER A 178 17.81 5.05 20.46
CA SER A 178 17.82 5.92 21.64
C SER A 178 17.58 7.40 21.34
N LYS A 179 17.34 7.77 20.07
CA LYS A 179 17.03 9.16 19.70
C LYS A 179 15.54 9.46 19.85
N GLU A 180 15.21 10.75 19.85
CA GLU A 180 13.83 11.22 19.78
C GLU A 180 13.14 10.65 18.52
N ASN A 181 11.96 10.07 18.70
CA ASN A 181 11.18 9.35 17.67
C ASN A 181 11.75 8.00 17.20
N GLU A 182 12.77 7.44 17.86
CA GLU A 182 13.17 6.04 17.68
C GLU A 182 12.55 5.17 18.78
N MET A 183 12.16 3.93 18.44
CA MET A 183 11.61 2.97 19.40
C MET A 183 11.94 1.53 18.99
N LEU A 184 12.32 0.70 19.96
CA LEU A 184 12.46 -0.75 19.80
C LEU A 184 11.55 -1.46 20.81
N VAL A 185 10.58 -2.23 20.31
CA VAL A 185 9.68 -3.06 21.13
C VAL A 185 9.92 -4.52 20.82
N VAL A 186 10.25 -5.31 21.85
CA VAL A 186 10.43 -6.76 21.74
C VAL A 186 9.27 -7.44 22.45
N LEU A 187 8.43 -8.16 21.69
CA LEU A 187 7.29 -8.92 22.21
C LEU A 187 7.60 -10.41 22.13
N ASN A 188 7.47 -11.10 23.26
CA ASN A 188 7.65 -12.55 23.36
C ASN A 188 6.36 -13.19 23.87
N GLY A 189 5.95 -14.31 23.27
CA GLY A 189 4.76 -15.03 23.68
C GLY A 189 4.52 -16.28 22.83
N THR A 190 3.66 -17.16 23.32
CA THR A 190 3.20 -18.34 22.60
C THR A 190 1.78 -18.11 22.11
N PHE A 191 1.56 -18.28 20.81
CA PHE A 191 0.26 -18.07 20.19
C PHE A 191 -0.39 -19.39 19.78
N SER A 192 -1.70 -19.49 20.05
CA SER A 192 -2.55 -20.39 19.29
C SER A 192 -2.64 -19.93 17.84
N ARG A 193 -3.11 -20.80 16.93
CA ARG A 193 -3.34 -20.43 15.53
C ARG A 193 -4.29 -19.22 15.40
N ASN A 194 -5.34 -19.16 16.22
CA ASN A 194 -6.30 -18.06 16.19
C ASN A 194 -5.67 -16.74 16.66
N SER A 195 -4.90 -16.78 17.75
CA SER A 195 -4.18 -15.60 18.26
C SER A 195 -3.15 -15.09 17.25
N SER A 196 -2.47 -16.01 16.56
CA SER A 196 -1.56 -15.66 15.46
C SER A 196 -2.31 -14.92 14.34
N LEU A 197 -3.43 -15.46 13.85
CA LEU A 197 -4.24 -14.80 12.81
C LEU A 197 -4.76 -13.42 13.25
N GLU A 198 -5.19 -13.29 14.51
CA GLU A 198 -5.63 -12.01 15.07
C GLU A 198 -4.50 -10.98 15.06
N PHE A 199 -3.30 -11.37 15.49
CA PHE A 199 -2.14 -10.47 15.51
C PHE A 199 -1.70 -10.05 14.10
N HIS A 200 -1.75 -10.96 13.13
CA HIS A 200 -1.51 -10.61 11.71
C HIS A 200 -2.49 -9.55 11.21
N LYS A 201 -3.79 -9.62 11.59
CA LYS A 201 -4.78 -8.58 11.25
C LYS A 201 -4.40 -7.23 11.86
N LYS A 202 -3.92 -7.20 13.12
CA LYS A 202 -3.48 -5.97 13.79
C LYS A 202 -2.26 -5.35 13.12
N ILE A 203 -1.26 -6.16 12.72
CA ILE A 203 -0.09 -5.68 11.95
C ILE A 203 -0.54 -5.03 10.63
N ASN A 204 -1.44 -5.68 9.89
CA ASN A 204 -1.93 -5.14 8.62
C ASN A 204 -2.69 -3.81 8.83
N LYS A 205 -3.51 -3.72 9.89
CA LYS A 205 -4.22 -2.48 10.23
C LYS A 205 -3.24 -1.35 10.58
N LEU A 206 -2.22 -1.64 11.39
CA LEU A 206 -1.18 -0.67 11.74
C LEU A 206 -0.43 -0.16 10.50
N ALA A 207 -0.14 -1.04 9.54
CA ALA A 207 0.50 -0.64 8.29
C ALA A 207 -0.38 0.33 7.46
N GLN A 208 -1.70 0.11 7.45
CA GLN A 208 -2.64 1.04 6.80
C GLN A 208 -2.71 2.39 7.54
N GLU A 209 -2.72 2.37 8.86
CA GLU A 209 -2.70 3.59 9.69
C GLU A 209 -1.42 4.40 9.47
N PHE A 210 -0.26 3.74 9.33
CA PHE A 210 1.01 4.38 9.00
C PHE A 210 0.95 5.13 7.67
N GLU A 211 0.38 4.53 6.63
CA GLU A 211 0.22 5.19 5.32
C GLU A 211 -0.72 6.40 5.39
N ASN A 212 -1.80 6.32 6.17
CA ASN A 212 -2.70 7.46 6.38
C ASN A 212 -1.97 8.64 7.02
N ILE A 213 -1.17 8.39 8.07
CA ILE A 213 -0.33 9.42 8.71
C ILE A 213 0.64 10.05 7.70
N ASN A 214 1.29 9.23 6.86
CA ASN A 214 2.20 9.71 5.82
C ASN A 214 1.48 10.59 4.77
N VAL A 215 0.24 10.23 4.42
CA VAL A 215 -0.60 11.01 3.50
C VAL A 215 -1.02 12.34 4.13
N ASP A 216 -1.44 12.35 5.39
CA ASP A 216 -1.84 13.57 6.10
C ASP A 216 -0.70 14.60 6.16
N ASP A 217 0.54 14.11 6.28
CA ASP A 217 1.73 14.95 6.28
C ASP A 217 2.12 15.48 4.88
N THR A 218 1.48 15.07 3.78
CA THR A 218 1.86 15.49 2.41
C THR A 218 1.98 17.01 2.27
N GLY A 219 1.14 17.79 2.96
CA GLY A 219 1.15 19.25 2.92
C GLY A 219 2.24 19.94 3.75
N VAL A 220 2.90 19.22 4.66
CA VAL A 220 3.95 19.78 5.54
C VAL A 220 5.26 19.98 4.75
N PRO A 221 5.97 21.12 4.92
CA PRO A 221 7.25 21.35 4.26
C PRO A 221 8.30 20.27 4.60
N MET A 222 9.08 19.80 3.61
CA MET A 222 10.08 18.74 3.82
C MET A 222 11.12 19.06 4.90
N LYS A 223 11.44 20.35 5.11
CA LYS A 223 12.36 20.79 6.18
C LYS A 223 11.85 20.50 7.60
N GLN A 224 10.56 20.25 7.76
CA GLN A 224 9.93 19.93 9.04
C GLN A 224 9.64 18.43 9.18
N LYS A 225 10.05 17.61 8.20
CA LYS A 225 9.82 16.17 8.18
C LYS A 225 11.11 15.41 8.47
N SER A 226 10.95 14.31 9.19
CA SER A 226 11.98 13.30 9.35
C SER A 226 11.61 12.07 8.54
N GLY A 227 12.59 11.45 7.88
CA GLY A 227 12.38 10.16 7.24
C GLY A 227 12.14 9.10 8.32
N VAL A 228 11.02 8.39 8.24
CA VAL A 228 10.66 7.32 9.18
C VAL A 228 10.61 6.00 8.43
N THR A 229 11.14 4.94 9.04
CA THR A 229 11.02 3.56 8.54
C THR A 229 10.63 2.67 9.69
N ALA A 230 9.47 2.02 9.59
CA ALA A 230 9.00 1.03 10.54
C ALA A 230 9.21 -0.38 9.97
N VAL A 231 9.80 -1.27 10.77
CA VAL A 231 10.04 -2.67 10.37
C VAL A 231 9.24 -3.58 11.29
N LEU A 232 8.28 -4.29 10.73
CA LEU A 232 7.42 -5.23 11.45
C LEU A 232 7.69 -6.65 10.95
N ALA A 233 8.02 -7.57 11.86
CA ALA A 233 8.22 -8.97 11.53
C ALA A 233 7.72 -9.85 12.67
N ILE A 234 7.01 -10.92 12.31
CA ILE A 234 6.61 -11.99 13.23
C ILE A 234 7.06 -13.32 12.64
N ARG A 235 7.59 -14.19 13.51
CA ARG A 235 7.97 -15.56 13.15
C ARG A 235 7.92 -16.44 14.39
N ASN A 236 7.72 -17.73 14.19
CA ASN A 236 8.03 -18.71 15.22
C ASN A 236 9.56 -18.79 15.34
N TRP A 237 10.14 -17.95 16.19
CA TRP A 237 11.59 -17.86 16.36
C TRP A 237 12.04 -18.78 17.47
N GLN A 238 13.02 -19.62 17.16
CA GLN A 238 13.86 -20.26 18.17
C GLN A 238 15.24 -19.61 18.07
N PHE A 239 15.73 -19.08 19.17
CA PHE A 239 17.07 -18.51 19.19
C PHE A 239 18.07 -19.66 19.21
N GLY A 240 18.95 -19.73 18.20
CA GLY A 240 19.88 -20.85 18.03
C GLY A 240 20.74 -21.16 19.26
N ALA A 241 21.07 -20.16 20.07
CA ALA A 241 21.82 -20.37 21.32
C ALA A 241 21.02 -21.14 22.40
N PHE A 242 19.70 -21.29 22.23
CA PHE A 242 18.84 -22.05 23.12
C PHE A 242 18.47 -23.43 22.55
N GLU A 243 18.97 -23.81 21.36
CA GLU A 243 18.77 -25.15 20.81
C GLU A 243 19.36 -26.23 21.74
N SER A 244 20.51 -25.96 22.36
CA SER A 244 21.14 -26.85 23.34
C SER A 244 20.37 -26.96 24.67
N LEU A 245 19.36 -26.12 24.90
CA LEU A 245 18.53 -26.10 26.10
C LEU A 245 17.13 -26.71 25.86
N GLN A 246 16.82 -27.12 24.63
CA GLN A 246 15.57 -27.81 24.29
C GLN A 246 15.66 -29.28 24.73
N LYS A 247 14.55 -29.80 25.26
CA LYS A 247 14.39 -31.23 25.59
C LYS A 247 13.97 -32.04 24.38
#